data_AF-A0A062VFA2-F1
#
_entry.id   AF-A0A062VFA2-F1
#
_cell.length_a   1.000
_cell.length_b   1.000
_cell.length_c   1.000
_cell.angle_alpha   90.00
_cell.angle_beta   90.00
_cell.angle_gamma   90.00
#
_symmetry.space_group_name_H-M   'P 1'
#
loop_
_entity.id
_entity.type
_entity.pdbx_description
1 polymer ?
#
loop_
_entity_poly.entity_id
_entity_poly.type
_entity_poly.pdbx_seq_one_letter_code
_entity_poly.pdbx_strand_id
1 'polypeptide(L)'
;MNNSAENSVDEQGSDFFDQLAQGQTREQGAFTVGFRGYDKGEVDAAIAGLRMQVQRADAEIAEARADVSRDVETVRSEVESVRTESDARIAELEADLAAARAQAADADQQVSTLTSELVDAPKSEADTQGSRLQFEAVLRVAEEQATVLIQNAAVQADRLLEAAREEAESRRAELATEVERITTQAQHDADQVRLRIDTEYTAHEARLERESAHAAEKVVQAEQEAATVRTEAEKGSAALRSMVTRETTQQRSDAEREVREMNARVLEFEETLTRRQDDAQQEFLLLHNQAVAHAERITTDANEQVAASLDHAKRISAKADDYERLMRSQAQAIEADAQVRARETLDRSRVKAQKIVSTVTGHTTDVLRDAEDRTRQLRWQQQQLNSFMAEVRELIRPDGVLSADLADEEDADVKGDADTDVVVEETDDVKD
;
A
#
# COMPACT_ATOMS: atom_id res chain seq x y z
N MET A 1 24.99 100.04 30.02
CA MET A 1 24.13 98.90 30.42
C MET A 1 24.46 97.78 29.47
N ASN A 2 25.02 96.71 30.02
CA ASN A 2 25.87 95.73 29.34
C ASN A 2 25.05 94.51 28.88
N ASN A 3 25.49 93.90 27.78
CA ASN A 3 25.33 92.49 27.33
C ASN A 3 23.94 91.84 27.40
N SER A 4 23.34 91.60 26.22
CA SER A 4 22.35 90.52 26.01
C SER A 4 22.20 90.06 24.53
N ALA A 5 23.14 90.37 23.63
CA ALA A 5 22.96 90.12 22.18
C ALA A 5 23.91 89.08 21.55
N GLU A 6 24.76 88.40 22.33
CA GLU A 6 25.78 87.49 21.78
C GLU A 6 25.51 85.99 21.94
N ASN A 7 24.34 85.57 22.44
CA ASN A 7 24.13 84.15 22.81
C ASN A 7 23.12 83.36 21.95
N SER A 8 22.62 83.90 20.84
CA SER A 8 21.56 83.24 20.04
C SER A 8 22.03 82.52 18.78
N VAL A 9 23.34 82.55 18.46
CA VAL A 9 23.89 81.92 17.24
C VAL A 9 24.51 80.55 17.54
N ASP A 10 24.95 80.29 18.78
CA ASP A 10 25.55 79.00 19.17
C ASP A 10 24.51 77.92 19.52
N GLU A 11 23.29 78.28 19.92
CA GLU A 11 22.25 77.29 20.29
C GLU A 11 21.71 76.53 19.06
N GLN A 12 21.52 77.20 17.91
CA GLN A 12 21.00 76.56 16.69
C GLN A 12 22.00 75.60 16.01
N GLY A 13 23.31 75.90 16.09
CA GLY A 13 24.35 75.00 15.58
C GLY A 13 24.52 73.74 16.45
N SER A 14 24.33 73.88 17.76
CA SER A 14 24.43 72.76 18.71
C SER A 14 23.25 71.79 18.59
N ASP A 15 22.03 72.29 18.40
CA ASP A 15 20.83 71.46 18.23
C ASP A 15 20.86 70.61 16.94
N PHE A 16 21.44 71.13 15.86
CA PHE A 16 21.59 70.37 14.61
C PHE A 16 22.60 69.23 14.74
N PHE A 17 23.73 69.49 15.39
CA PHE A 17 24.75 68.46 15.64
C PHE A 17 24.27 67.43 16.67
N ASP A 18 23.51 67.84 17.68
CA ASP A 18 22.93 66.92 18.67
C ASP A 18 21.79 66.10 18.05
N GLN A 19 21.06 66.62 17.04
CA GLN A 19 20.13 65.84 16.20
C GLN A 19 20.81 64.86 15.25
N LEU A 20 22.04 65.14 14.82
CA LEU A 20 22.83 64.26 13.95
C LEU A 20 23.57 63.18 14.76
N ALA A 21 24.03 63.53 15.97
CA ALA A 21 24.72 62.65 16.92
C ALA A 21 23.76 61.76 17.72
N GLN A 22 22.57 62.26 18.07
CA GLN A 22 21.39 61.43 18.35
C GLN A 22 20.91 60.91 17.02
N GLY A 23 21.68 59.98 16.45
CA GLY A 23 21.35 59.34 15.19
C GLY A 23 19.87 59.04 15.18
N GLN A 24 19.16 59.73 14.28
CA GLN A 24 18.04 59.10 13.64
C GLN A 24 18.61 57.89 12.88
N THR A 25 18.99 56.83 13.62
CA THR A 25 18.34 55.55 13.46
C THR A 25 16.83 55.81 13.46
N ARG A 26 16.32 56.44 12.39
CA ARG A 26 15.18 55.85 11.73
C ARG A 26 15.60 54.41 11.60
N GLU A 27 15.00 53.56 12.43
CA GLU A 27 14.86 52.16 12.13
C GLU A 27 14.38 52.13 10.68
N GLN A 28 15.32 52.12 9.72
CA GLN A 28 15.07 51.59 8.40
C GLN A 28 14.86 50.12 8.71
N GLY A 29 13.62 49.82 9.11
CA GLY A 29 13.23 48.55 9.67
C GLY A 29 13.79 47.49 8.75
N ALA A 30 14.57 46.57 9.34
CA ALA A 30 15.09 45.45 8.59
C ALA A 30 13.92 44.85 7.80
N PHE A 31 14.02 44.87 6.46
CA PHE A 31 12.97 44.36 5.60
C PHE A 31 12.64 42.92 6.03
N THR A 32 11.36 42.57 6.06
CA THR A 32 10.95 41.23 6.45
C THR A 32 11.57 40.21 5.49
N VAL A 33 12.24 39.18 6.02
CA VAL A 33 12.91 38.15 5.22
C VAL A 33 11.99 36.94 5.08
N GLY A 34 11.47 36.71 3.88
CA GLY A 34 10.71 35.52 3.51
C GLY A 34 11.58 34.37 2.99
N PHE A 35 10.95 33.25 2.63
CA PHE A 35 11.61 32.01 2.15
C PHE A 35 12.52 32.17 0.91
N ARG A 36 12.48 33.32 0.22
CA ARG A 36 13.29 33.62 -0.98
C ARG A 36 14.05 34.96 -0.88
N GLY A 37 14.17 35.54 0.31
CA GLY A 37 14.79 36.85 0.52
C GLY A 37 13.82 37.90 1.07
N TYR A 38 14.17 39.18 0.95
CA TYR A 38 13.38 40.29 1.48
C TYR A 38 11.99 40.41 0.82
N ASP A 39 10.99 40.87 1.57
CA ASP A 39 9.66 41.15 1.06
C ASP A 39 9.73 42.26 0.01
N LYS A 40 9.41 41.88 -1.23
CA LYS A 40 9.50 42.78 -2.38
C LYS A 40 8.58 44.00 -2.22
N GLY A 41 7.40 43.83 -1.60
CA GLY A 41 6.45 44.94 -1.41
C GLY A 41 6.99 45.99 -0.46
N GLU A 42 7.62 45.56 0.64
CA GLU A 42 8.27 46.48 1.59
C GLU A 42 9.46 47.22 0.97
N VAL A 43 10.30 46.51 0.21
CA VAL A 43 11.45 47.10 -0.49
C VAL A 43 10.99 48.09 -1.57
N ASP A 44 10.01 47.72 -2.39
CA ASP A 44 9.47 48.60 -3.44
C ASP A 44 8.82 49.86 -2.84
N ALA A 45 8.14 49.73 -1.69
CA ALA A 45 7.57 50.86 -0.96
C ALA A 45 8.64 51.79 -0.39
N ALA A 46 9.72 51.24 0.18
CA ALA A 46 10.84 52.03 0.68
C ALA A 46 11.59 52.76 -0.45
N ILE A 47 11.82 52.09 -1.59
CA ILE A 47 12.41 52.70 -2.78
C ILE A 47 11.51 53.81 -3.32
N ALA A 48 10.19 53.58 -3.38
CA ALA A 48 9.24 54.62 -3.79
C ALA A 48 9.26 55.82 -2.82
N GLY A 49 9.34 55.57 -1.52
CA GLY A 49 9.49 56.61 -0.50
C GLY A 49 10.77 57.42 -0.67
N LEU A 50 11.91 56.76 -0.92
CA LEU A 50 13.18 57.43 -1.16
C LEU A 50 13.15 58.25 -2.45
N ARG A 51 12.56 57.73 -3.53
CA ARG A 51 12.36 58.49 -4.78
C ARG A 51 11.50 59.73 -4.57
N MET A 52 10.43 59.63 -3.78
CA MET A 52 9.60 60.78 -3.42
C MET A 52 10.37 61.80 -2.57
N GLN A 53 11.25 61.35 -1.67
CA GLN A 53 12.12 62.25 -0.89
C GLN A 53 13.13 62.97 -1.79
N VAL A 54 13.77 62.28 -2.72
CA VAL A 54 14.68 62.89 -3.71
C VAL A 54 13.93 63.91 -4.57
N GLN A 55 12.75 63.56 -5.09
CA GLN A 55 11.92 64.50 -5.85
C GLN A 55 11.51 65.73 -5.04
N ARG A 56 11.23 65.57 -3.75
CA ARG A 56 10.92 66.69 -2.86
C ARG A 56 12.13 67.59 -2.64
N ALA A 57 13.29 67.00 -2.37
CA ALA A 57 14.54 67.76 -2.21
C ALA A 57 14.92 68.50 -3.50
N ASP A 58 14.74 67.87 -4.67
CA ASP A 58 14.96 68.53 -5.97
C ASP A 58 14.00 69.71 -6.18
N ALA A 59 12.73 69.57 -5.78
CA ALA A 59 11.76 70.65 -5.85
C ALA A 59 12.11 71.80 -4.91
N GLU A 60 12.51 71.51 -3.67
CA GLU A 60 12.97 72.50 -2.68
C GLU A 60 14.23 73.25 -3.18
N ILE A 61 15.19 72.55 -3.79
CA ILE A 61 16.37 73.16 -4.40
C ILE A 61 15.98 74.05 -5.60
N ALA A 62 15.05 73.60 -6.43
CA ALA A 62 14.57 74.38 -7.57
C ALA A 62 13.84 75.66 -7.12
N GLU A 63 13.04 75.58 -6.07
CA GLU A 63 12.36 76.71 -5.45
C GLU A 63 13.35 77.70 -4.84
N ALA A 64 14.31 77.24 -4.02
CA ALA A 64 15.35 78.09 -3.45
C ALA A 64 16.19 78.81 -4.53
N ARG A 65 16.51 78.12 -5.64
CA ARG A 65 17.20 78.75 -6.78
C ARG A 65 16.33 79.80 -7.48
N ALA A 66 15.03 79.56 -7.60
CA ALA A 66 14.10 80.52 -8.17
C ALA A 66 13.95 81.75 -7.27
N ASP A 67 13.90 81.57 -5.96
CA ASP A 67 13.83 82.67 -4.97
C ASP A 67 15.08 83.54 -5.05
N VAL A 68 16.28 82.94 -4.98
CA VAL A 68 17.55 83.68 -5.14
C VAL A 68 17.60 84.43 -6.48
N SER A 69 17.10 83.82 -7.56
CA SER A 69 17.04 84.50 -8.86
C SER A 69 16.10 85.70 -8.85
N ARG A 70 14.96 85.63 -8.14
CA ARG A 70 14.03 86.76 -8.00
C ARG A 70 14.61 87.87 -7.13
N ASP A 71 15.31 87.52 -6.06
CA ASP A 71 15.97 88.50 -5.18
C ASP A 71 17.07 89.26 -5.95
N VAL A 72 17.89 88.54 -6.72
CA VAL A 72 18.91 89.16 -7.57
C VAL A 72 18.28 90.09 -8.62
N GLU A 73 17.18 89.69 -9.24
CA GLU A 73 16.49 90.53 -10.23
C GLU A 73 15.86 91.77 -9.59
N THR A 74 15.29 91.62 -8.39
CA THR A 74 14.72 92.74 -7.62
C THR A 74 15.80 93.75 -7.28
N VAL A 75 16.92 93.31 -6.69
CA VAL A 75 18.06 94.19 -6.36
C VAL A 75 18.63 94.86 -7.61
N ARG A 76 18.72 94.15 -8.74
CA ARG A 76 19.15 94.77 -10.02
C ARG A 76 18.20 95.87 -10.47
N SER A 77 16.90 95.64 -10.39
CA SER A 77 15.89 96.63 -10.78
C SER A 77 15.91 97.86 -9.87
N GLU A 78 16.16 97.68 -8.57
CA GLU A 78 16.32 98.77 -7.60
C GLU A 78 17.59 99.58 -7.87
N VAL A 79 18.70 98.91 -8.19
CA VAL A 79 19.95 99.61 -8.56
C VAL A 79 19.76 100.42 -9.84
N GLU A 80 19.05 99.87 -10.83
CA GLU A 80 18.78 100.56 -12.09
C GLU A 80 17.84 101.76 -11.87
N SER A 81 16.77 101.60 -11.09
CA SER A 81 15.84 102.69 -10.78
C SER A 81 16.53 103.84 -10.05
N VAL A 82 17.30 103.57 -9.00
CA VAL A 82 18.06 104.58 -8.24
C VAL A 82 19.08 105.31 -9.12
N ARG A 83 19.72 104.59 -10.05
CA ARG A 83 20.63 105.20 -11.04
C ARG A 83 19.87 106.14 -11.97
N THR A 84 18.78 105.68 -12.57
CA THR A 84 17.99 106.52 -13.49
C THR A 84 17.39 107.75 -12.80
N GLU A 85 16.93 107.62 -11.56
CA GLU A 85 16.40 108.74 -10.77
C GLU A 85 17.49 109.78 -10.47
N SER A 86 18.68 109.30 -10.08
CA SER A 86 19.83 110.17 -9.80
C SER A 86 20.32 110.89 -11.06
N ASP A 87 20.43 110.18 -12.18
CA ASP A 87 20.83 110.77 -13.47
C ASP A 87 19.80 111.78 -13.99
N ALA A 88 18.50 111.47 -13.85
CA ALA A 88 17.42 112.39 -14.20
C ALA A 88 17.46 113.66 -13.34
N ARG A 89 17.69 113.53 -12.03
CA ARG A 89 17.79 114.67 -11.11
C ARG A 89 19.00 115.56 -11.42
N ILE A 90 20.14 114.96 -11.75
CA ILE A 90 21.34 115.70 -12.17
C ILE A 90 21.04 116.45 -13.48
N ALA A 91 20.43 115.78 -14.47
CA ALA A 91 20.09 116.41 -15.75
C ALA A 91 19.10 117.57 -15.60
N GLU A 92 18.11 117.45 -14.71
CA GLU A 92 17.16 118.51 -14.36
C GLU A 92 17.89 119.73 -13.75
N LEU A 93 18.73 119.49 -12.75
CA LEU A 93 19.51 120.56 -12.12
C LEU A 93 20.50 121.23 -13.07
N GLU A 94 21.11 120.48 -14.01
CA GLU A 94 21.97 121.01 -15.05
C GLU A 94 21.20 121.90 -16.03
N ALA A 95 19.99 121.49 -16.41
CA ALA A 95 19.10 122.28 -17.26
C ALA A 95 18.63 123.56 -16.57
N ASP A 96 18.22 123.49 -15.31
CA ASP A 96 17.82 124.64 -14.49
C ASP A 96 18.98 125.64 -14.34
N LEU A 97 20.19 125.13 -14.10
CA LEU A 97 21.37 125.97 -13.99
C LEU A 97 21.74 126.62 -15.33
N ALA A 98 21.64 125.89 -16.44
CA ALA A 98 21.84 126.45 -17.78
C ALA A 98 20.81 127.55 -18.09
N ALA A 99 19.54 127.34 -17.75
CA ALA A 99 18.47 128.32 -17.91
C ALA A 99 18.71 129.57 -17.03
N ALA A 100 19.10 129.39 -15.77
CA ALA A 100 19.44 130.49 -14.86
C ALA A 100 20.64 131.29 -15.38
N ARG A 101 21.67 130.63 -15.93
CA ARG A 101 22.83 131.31 -16.56
C ARG A 101 22.45 132.07 -17.84
N ALA A 102 21.53 131.54 -18.65
CA ALA A 102 21.04 132.24 -19.84
C ALA A 102 20.23 133.49 -19.45
N GLN A 103 19.31 133.35 -18.47
CA GLN A 103 18.54 134.48 -17.94
C GLN A 103 19.43 135.55 -17.30
N ALA A 104 20.48 135.14 -16.59
CA ALA A 104 21.50 136.03 -16.07
C ALA A 104 22.18 136.84 -17.18
N ALA A 105 22.63 136.16 -18.24
CA ALA A 105 23.28 136.81 -19.37
C ALA A 105 22.33 137.75 -20.14
N ASP A 106 21.07 137.35 -20.33
CA ASP A 106 20.05 138.19 -20.97
C ASP A 106 19.71 139.42 -20.12
N ALA A 107 19.60 139.26 -18.79
CA ALA A 107 19.39 140.37 -17.86
C ALA A 107 20.59 141.34 -17.88
N ASP A 108 21.82 140.83 -17.86
CA ASP A 108 23.04 141.64 -17.96
C ASP A 108 23.07 142.43 -19.29
N GLN A 109 22.66 141.81 -20.41
CA GLN A 109 22.54 142.49 -21.71
C GLN A 109 21.46 143.58 -21.70
N GLN A 110 20.27 143.28 -21.16
CA GLN A 110 19.16 144.24 -21.06
C GLN A 110 19.53 145.44 -20.19
N VAL A 111 20.17 145.20 -19.05
CA VAL A 111 20.69 146.24 -18.17
C VAL A 111 21.72 147.09 -18.90
N SER A 112 22.68 146.48 -19.61
CA SER A 112 23.66 147.22 -20.42
C SER A 112 22.99 148.09 -21.49
N THR A 113 21.98 147.58 -22.20
CA THR A 113 21.23 148.37 -23.19
C THR A 113 20.43 149.51 -22.56
N LEU A 114 19.70 149.28 -21.46
CA LEU A 114 18.93 150.31 -20.76
C LEU A 114 19.85 151.39 -20.16
N THR A 115 21.02 151.00 -19.65
CA THR A 115 22.05 151.93 -19.19
C THR A 115 22.57 152.79 -20.34
N SER A 116 22.82 152.20 -21.52
CA SER A 116 23.22 152.97 -22.71
C SER A 116 22.11 153.92 -23.19
N GLU A 117 20.87 153.47 -23.25
CA GLU A 117 19.71 154.29 -23.66
C GLU A 117 19.44 155.43 -22.68
N LEU A 118 19.61 155.20 -21.38
CA LEU A 118 19.46 156.23 -20.35
C LEU A 118 20.57 157.29 -20.42
N VAL A 119 21.80 156.89 -20.76
CA VAL A 119 22.92 157.81 -20.98
C VAL A 119 22.70 158.68 -22.24
N ASP A 120 22.07 158.13 -23.28
CA ASP A 120 21.82 158.81 -24.57
C ASP A 120 20.48 159.58 -24.66
N ALA A 121 19.58 159.48 -23.66
CA ALA A 121 18.27 160.12 -23.69
C ALA A 121 18.33 161.67 -23.67
N PRO A 122 17.51 162.39 -24.48
CA PRO A 122 17.58 163.85 -24.60
C PRO A 122 17.10 164.60 -23.35
N LYS A 123 17.77 165.72 -23.04
CA LYS A 123 17.52 166.57 -21.86
C LYS A 123 16.13 167.23 -21.92
N SER A 124 15.20 166.79 -21.07
CA SER A 124 13.97 167.55 -20.76
C SER A 124 14.26 168.68 -19.76
N GLU A 125 13.68 169.88 -19.96
CA GLU A 125 13.87 171.08 -19.13
C GLU A 125 13.20 171.01 -17.73
N ALA A 126 12.48 169.93 -17.41
CA ALA A 126 11.80 169.77 -16.12
C ALA A 126 12.59 168.99 -15.05
N ASP A 127 13.77 168.46 -15.39
CA ASP A 127 14.56 167.63 -14.46
C ASP A 127 15.64 168.44 -13.77
N THR A 128 15.51 168.63 -12.46
CA THR A 128 16.59 169.12 -11.60
C THR A 128 17.74 168.11 -11.61
N GLN A 129 18.96 168.55 -11.93
CA GLN A 129 20.17 167.70 -12.03
C GLN A 129 20.38 166.73 -10.85
N GLY A 130 19.87 167.08 -9.65
CA GLY A 130 19.96 166.24 -8.46
C GLY A 130 19.07 164.99 -8.46
N SER A 131 17.90 164.99 -9.11
CA SER A 131 17.00 163.83 -9.13
C SER A 131 17.50 162.73 -10.07
N ARG A 132 18.04 163.09 -11.24
CA ARG A 132 18.65 162.11 -12.17
C ARG A 132 19.89 161.42 -11.61
N LEU A 133 20.79 162.17 -10.97
CA LEU A 133 21.96 161.58 -10.30
C LEU A 133 21.56 160.61 -9.18
N GLN A 134 20.46 160.88 -8.48
CA GLN A 134 19.91 159.97 -7.46
C GLN A 134 19.29 158.72 -8.09
N PHE A 135 18.56 158.84 -9.21
CA PHE A 135 18.02 157.69 -9.94
C PHE A 135 19.13 156.83 -10.56
N GLU A 136 20.17 157.43 -11.11
CA GLU A 136 21.35 156.73 -11.63
C GLU A 136 22.10 156.00 -10.52
N ALA A 137 22.28 156.65 -9.36
CA ALA A 137 22.88 156.00 -8.19
C ALA A 137 22.04 154.82 -7.67
N VAL A 138 20.70 154.95 -7.65
CA VAL A 138 19.80 153.86 -7.25
C VAL A 138 19.80 152.72 -8.27
N LEU A 139 19.80 153.02 -9.58
CA LEU A 139 19.88 152.00 -10.64
C LEU A 139 21.20 151.26 -10.61
N ARG A 140 22.32 151.95 -10.42
CA ARG A 140 23.64 151.34 -10.29
C ARG A 140 23.72 150.43 -9.05
N VAL A 141 23.15 150.85 -7.92
CA VAL A 141 23.09 150.01 -6.71
C VAL A 141 22.16 148.81 -6.94
N ALA A 142 21.04 148.98 -7.63
CA ALA A 142 20.12 147.89 -7.96
C ALA A 142 20.74 146.89 -8.96
N GLU A 143 21.53 147.36 -9.93
CA GLU A 143 22.33 146.56 -10.86
C GLU A 143 23.39 145.77 -10.11
N GLU A 144 24.19 146.42 -9.28
CA GLU A 144 25.22 145.76 -8.46
C GLU A 144 24.58 144.72 -7.52
N GLN A 145 23.41 145.03 -6.93
CA GLN A 145 22.64 144.07 -6.13
C GLN A 145 22.07 142.91 -6.95
N ALA A 146 21.55 143.15 -8.16
CA ALA A 146 21.01 142.11 -9.03
C ALA A 146 22.12 141.17 -9.53
N THR A 147 23.26 141.72 -9.97
CA THR A 147 24.44 140.95 -10.36
C THR A 147 24.96 140.10 -9.20
N VAL A 148 25.00 140.65 -7.98
CA VAL A 148 25.40 139.89 -6.78
C VAL A 148 24.38 138.78 -6.45
N LEU A 149 23.08 139.02 -6.59
CA LEU A 149 22.05 138.00 -6.36
C LEU A 149 22.13 136.87 -7.39
N ILE A 150 22.34 137.21 -8.66
CA ILE A 150 22.50 136.25 -9.77
C ILE A 150 23.76 135.41 -9.58
N GLN A 151 24.90 136.04 -9.24
CA GLN A 151 26.14 135.34 -8.97
C GLN A 151 26.01 134.42 -7.75
N ASN A 152 25.34 134.87 -6.68
CA ASN A 152 25.05 134.02 -5.53
C ASN A 152 24.14 132.84 -5.89
N ALA A 153 23.11 133.05 -6.71
CA ALA A 153 22.21 131.99 -7.16
C ALA A 153 22.95 130.96 -8.05
N ALA A 154 23.81 131.41 -8.97
CA ALA A 154 24.64 130.54 -9.79
C ALA A 154 25.61 129.71 -8.94
N VAL A 155 26.30 130.34 -7.97
CA VAL A 155 27.18 129.65 -7.02
C VAL A 155 26.41 128.66 -6.14
N GLN A 156 25.18 128.98 -5.73
CA GLN A 156 24.33 128.06 -4.99
C GLN A 156 23.89 126.87 -5.84
N ALA A 157 23.53 127.07 -7.11
CA ALA A 157 23.16 126.01 -8.03
C ALA A 157 24.35 125.08 -8.35
N ASP A 158 25.54 125.63 -8.58
CA ASP A 158 26.77 124.85 -8.77
C ASP A 158 27.09 124.01 -7.52
N ARG A 159 26.90 124.55 -6.31
CA ARG A 159 27.06 123.80 -5.05
C ARG A 159 26.03 122.68 -4.89
N LEU A 160 24.78 122.91 -5.29
CA LEU A 160 23.72 121.89 -5.23
C LEU A 160 23.98 120.77 -6.24
N LEU A 161 24.49 121.08 -7.43
CA LEU A 161 24.89 120.08 -8.42
C LEU A 161 26.06 119.25 -7.92
N GLU A 162 27.09 119.89 -7.36
CA GLU A 162 28.23 119.17 -6.81
C GLU A 162 27.81 118.24 -5.66
N ALA A 163 26.95 118.73 -4.74
CA ALA A 163 26.39 117.90 -3.68
C ALA A 163 25.55 116.72 -4.21
N ALA A 164 24.75 116.93 -5.27
CA ALA A 164 23.97 115.86 -5.88
C ALA A 164 24.86 114.81 -6.59
N ARG A 165 25.97 115.24 -7.21
CA ARG A 165 26.96 114.33 -7.81
C ARG A 165 27.70 113.52 -6.75
N GLU A 166 28.15 114.17 -5.68
CA GLU A 166 28.79 113.49 -4.54
C GLU A 166 27.83 112.47 -3.89
N GLU A 167 26.55 112.82 -3.72
CA GLU A 167 25.54 111.89 -3.18
C GLU A 167 25.31 110.70 -4.11
N ALA A 168 25.22 110.93 -5.44
CA ALA A 168 25.06 109.86 -6.41
C ALA A 168 26.29 108.93 -6.46
N GLU A 169 27.50 109.49 -6.33
CA GLU A 169 28.73 108.70 -6.25
C GLU A 169 28.81 107.89 -4.95
N SER A 170 28.45 108.48 -3.80
CA SER A 170 28.37 107.77 -2.51
C SER A 170 27.39 106.60 -2.58
N ARG A 171 26.16 106.84 -3.08
CA ARG A 171 25.15 105.77 -3.24
C ARG A 171 25.61 104.68 -4.20
N ARG A 172 26.30 105.03 -5.29
CA ARG A 172 26.87 104.04 -6.23
C ARG A 172 27.96 103.21 -5.58
N ALA A 173 28.82 103.82 -4.77
CA ALA A 173 29.87 103.12 -4.03
C ALA A 173 29.26 102.18 -2.98
N GLU A 174 28.28 102.64 -2.21
CA GLU A 174 27.54 101.84 -1.23
C GLU A 174 26.88 100.62 -1.89
N LEU A 175 26.13 100.81 -2.98
CA LEU A 175 25.50 99.72 -3.73
C LEU A 175 26.53 98.75 -4.31
N ALA A 176 27.68 99.23 -4.78
CA ALA A 176 28.74 98.37 -5.29
C ALA A 176 29.31 97.47 -4.17
N THR A 177 29.56 98.04 -2.99
CA THR A 177 30.02 97.26 -1.82
C THR A 177 28.98 96.25 -1.36
N GLU A 178 27.69 96.60 -1.40
CA GLU A 178 26.61 95.69 -1.00
C GLU A 178 26.44 94.54 -2.00
N VAL A 179 26.52 94.80 -3.30
CA VAL A 179 26.52 93.75 -4.34
C VAL A 179 27.72 92.83 -4.16
N GLU A 180 28.91 93.35 -3.88
CA GLU A 180 30.09 92.54 -3.61
C GLU A 180 29.90 91.66 -2.35
N ARG A 181 29.32 92.22 -1.28
CA ARG A 181 29.01 91.48 -0.06
C ARG A 181 27.98 90.35 -0.31
N ILE A 182 26.91 90.63 -1.04
CA ILE A 182 25.88 89.63 -1.37
C ILE A 182 26.46 88.52 -2.25
N THR A 183 27.26 88.88 -3.26
CA THR A 183 27.86 87.90 -4.18
C THR A 183 28.89 87.00 -3.49
N THR A 184 29.74 87.56 -2.64
CA THR A 184 30.72 86.79 -1.86
C THR A 184 30.04 85.87 -0.84
N GLN A 185 28.99 86.35 -0.15
CA GLN A 185 28.18 85.52 0.74
C GLN A 185 27.52 84.37 -0.02
N ALA A 186 26.86 84.64 -1.15
CA ALA A 186 26.22 83.62 -1.97
C ALA A 186 27.22 82.57 -2.51
N GLN A 187 28.43 82.98 -2.86
CA GLN A 187 29.50 82.06 -3.25
C GLN A 187 29.95 81.19 -2.08
N HIS A 188 30.14 81.77 -0.90
CA HIS A 188 30.52 81.03 0.29
C HIS A 188 29.45 79.98 0.67
N ASP A 189 28.18 80.37 0.65
CA ASP A 189 27.06 79.46 0.94
C ASP A 189 26.97 78.33 -0.10
N ALA A 190 27.20 78.64 -1.38
CA ALA A 190 27.25 77.63 -2.44
C ALA A 190 28.40 76.62 -2.25
N ASP A 191 29.57 77.09 -1.85
CA ASP A 191 30.73 76.23 -1.58
C ASP A 191 30.54 75.38 -0.32
N GLN A 192 29.91 75.93 0.73
CA GLN A 192 29.53 75.16 1.92
C GLN A 192 28.53 74.04 1.59
N VAL A 193 27.48 74.34 0.81
CA VAL A 193 26.50 73.33 0.38
C VAL A 193 27.18 72.24 -0.46
N ARG A 194 28.09 72.61 -1.37
CA ARG A 194 28.88 71.64 -2.15
C ARG A 194 29.73 70.73 -1.26
N LEU A 195 30.48 71.31 -0.33
CA LEU A 195 31.31 70.54 0.59
C LEU A 195 30.47 69.59 1.45
N ARG A 196 29.29 70.04 1.90
CA ARG A 196 28.35 69.20 2.63
C ARG A 196 27.84 68.05 1.79
N ILE A 197 27.44 68.30 0.54
CA ILE A 197 26.99 67.24 -0.39
C ILE A 197 28.13 66.23 -0.63
N ASP A 198 29.36 66.68 -0.85
CA ASP A 198 30.50 65.79 -1.10
C ASP A 198 30.84 64.91 0.12
N THR A 199 30.75 65.47 1.33
CA THR A 199 30.99 64.71 2.57
C THR A 199 29.85 63.72 2.85
N GLU A 200 28.59 64.11 2.67
CA GLU A 200 27.43 63.21 2.79
C GLU A 200 27.49 62.11 1.72
N TYR A 201 27.83 62.44 0.48
CA TYR A 201 28.00 61.49 -0.62
C TYR A 201 29.08 60.44 -0.28
N THR A 202 30.26 60.89 0.14
CA THR A 202 31.37 59.99 0.54
C THR A 202 30.98 59.11 1.73
N ALA A 203 30.26 59.66 2.70
CA ALA A 203 29.76 58.90 3.85
C ALA A 203 28.73 57.84 3.45
N HIS A 204 27.82 58.16 2.52
CA HIS A 204 26.85 57.22 1.97
C HIS A 204 27.51 56.13 1.14
N GLU A 205 28.50 56.47 0.31
CA GLU A 205 29.29 55.51 -0.46
C GLU A 205 30.02 54.53 0.47
N ALA A 206 30.73 55.02 1.48
CA ALA A 206 31.41 54.18 2.47
C ALA A 206 30.44 53.33 3.31
N ARG A 207 29.19 53.77 3.50
CA ARG A 207 28.15 52.97 4.17
C ARG A 207 27.64 51.85 3.25
N LEU A 208 27.34 52.16 2.00
CA LEU A 208 26.92 51.18 0.99
C LEU A 208 28.00 50.10 0.78
N GLU A 209 29.27 50.49 0.71
CA GLU A 209 30.38 49.55 0.57
C GLU A 209 30.44 48.59 1.77
N ARG A 210 30.37 49.09 3.01
CA ARG A 210 30.32 48.27 4.22
C ARG A 210 29.10 47.34 4.26
N GLU A 211 27.92 47.84 3.92
CA GLU A 211 26.70 47.04 3.89
C GLU A 211 26.79 45.94 2.81
N SER A 212 27.37 46.25 1.64
CA SER A 212 27.59 45.29 0.57
C SER A 212 28.62 44.21 0.93
N ALA A 213 29.71 44.58 1.60
CA ALA A 213 30.73 43.66 2.08
C ALA A 213 30.15 42.70 3.13
N HIS A 214 29.36 43.23 4.07
CA HIS A 214 28.68 42.44 5.08
C HIS A 214 27.59 41.53 4.48
N ALA A 215 26.87 41.98 3.46
CA ALA A 215 25.93 41.13 2.72
C ALA A 215 26.65 39.99 1.99
N ALA A 216 27.79 40.28 1.35
CA ALA A 216 28.62 39.27 0.69
C ALA A 216 29.18 38.24 1.69
N GLU A 217 29.64 38.69 2.87
CA GLU A 217 30.09 37.81 3.95
C GLU A 217 28.98 36.87 4.43
N LYS A 218 27.76 37.41 4.62
CA LYS A 218 26.58 36.59 4.98
C LYS A 218 26.22 35.56 3.93
N VAL A 219 26.36 35.90 2.65
CA VAL A 219 26.14 34.93 1.55
C VAL A 219 27.17 33.81 1.62
N VAL A 220 28.46 34.14 1.78
CA VAL A 220 29.53 33.15 1.90
C VAL A 220 29.31 32.26 3.13
N GLN A 221 28.92 32.83 4.27
CA GLN A 221 28.59 32.07 5.47
C GLN A 221 27.42 31.11 5.23
N ALA A 222 26.32 31.60 4.64
CA ALA A 222 25.15 30.78 4.32
C ALA A 222 25.49 29.65 3.33
N GLU A 223 26.37 29.90 2.37
CA GLU A 223 26.87 28.87 1.43
C GLU A 223 27.70 27.80 2.13
N GLN A 224 28.56 28.19 3.08
CA GLN A 224 29.34 27.25 3.90
C GLN A 224 28.43 26.40 4.79
N GLU A 225 27.46 27.01 5.48
CA GLU A 225 26.46 26.30 6.28
C GLU A 225 25.60 25.37 5.42
N ALA A 226 25.19 25.81 4.23
CA ALA A 226 24.47 24.94 3.29
C ALA A 226 25.34 23.78 2.79
N ALA A 227 26.66 23.97 2.66
CA ALA A 227 27.58 22.90 2.30
C ALA A 227 27.76 21.90 3.46
N THR A 228 27.91 22.37 4.71
CA THR A 228 28.03 21.48 5.87
C THR A 228 26.77 20.64 6.04
N VAL A 229 25.58 21.26 6.01
CA VAL A 229 24.29 20.56 6.10
C VAL A 229 24.15 19.51 4.99
N ARG A 230 24.54 19.82 3.74
CA ARG A 230 24.54 18.85 2.63
C ARG A 230 25.46 17.66 2.93
N THR A 231 26.69 17.90 3.37
CA THR A 231 27.63 16.82 3.68
C THR A 231 27.17 15.96 4.86
N GLU A 232 26.52 16.56 5.87
CA GLU A 232 25.94 15.84 7.01
C GLU A 232 24.74 15.01 6.58
N ALA A 233 23.85 15.56 5.74
CA ALA A 233 22.72 14.84 5.18
C ALA A 233 23.17 13.65 4.31
N GLU A 234 24.21 13.82 3.50
CA GLU A 234 24.81 12.74 2.70
C GLU A 234 25.40 11.64 3.57
N LYS A 235 26.14 12.00 4.63
CA LYS A 235 26.68 11.04 5.62
C LYS A 235 25.55 10.30 6.34
N GLY A 236 24.52 11.01 6.79
CA GLY A 236 23.33 10.41 7.42
C GLY A 236 22.60 9.46 6.48
N SER A 237 22.41 9.85 5.22
CA SER A 237 21.81 9.00 4.19
C SER A 237 22.63 7.74 3.91
N ALA A 238 23.97 7.86 3.85
CA ALA A 238 24.85 6.71 3.70
C ALA A 238 24.82 5.77 4.92
N ALA A 239 24.76 6.32 6.13
CA ALA A 239 24.62 5.54 7.36
C ALA A 239 23.30 4.75 7.40
N LEU A 240 22.18 5.40 7.02
CA LEU A 240 20.88 4.73 6.90
C LEU A 240 20.89 3.64 5.83
N ARG A 241 21.44 3.90 4.64
CA ARG A 241 21.60 2.88 3.59
C ARG A 241 22.40 1.68 4.08
N SER A 242 23.50 1.91 4.80
CA SER A 242 24.32 0.83 5.40
C SER A 242 23.56 0.05 6.47
N MET A 243 22.78 0.74 7.32
CA MET A 243 21.94 0.11 8.34
C MET A 243 20.87 -0.79 7.71
N VAL A 244 20.10 -0.28 6.75
CA VAL A 244 19.07 -1.03 6.03
C VAL A 244 19.69 -2.21 5.28
N THR A 245 20.85 -2.04 4.64
CA THR A 245 21.54 -3.14 3.97
C THR A 245 21.93 -4.24 4.97
N ARG A 246 22.48 -3.88 6.14
CA ARG A 246 22.79 -4.86 7.19
C ARG A 246 21.54 -5.57 7.70
N GLU A 247 20.48 -4.83 8.00
CA GLU A 247 19.23 -5.40 8.51
C GLU A 247 18.58 -6.34 7.49
N THR A 248 18.51 -5.94 6.22
CA THR A 248 17.98 -6.79 5.14
C THR A 248 18.82 -8.04 4.92
N THR A 249 20.16 -7.95 5.01
CA THR A 249 21.03 -9.13 4.94
C THR A 249 20.84 -10.06 6.14
N GLN A 250 20.65 -9.50 7.34
CA GLN A 250 20.40 -10.27 8.55
C GLN A 250 19.05 -11.00 8.45
N GLN A 251 17.98 -10.29 8.12
CA GLN A 251 16.63 -10.86 7.93
C GLN A 251 16.63 -11.94 6.85
N ARG A 252 17.35 -11.73 5.74
CA ARG A 252 17.51 -12.76 4.71
C ARG A 252 18.23 -14.00 5.26
N SER A 253 19.30 -13.83 6.01
CA SER A 253 20.04 -14.96 6.60
C SER A 253 19.20 -15.74 7.62
N ASP A 254 18.38 -15.04 8.40
CA ASP A 254 17.47 -15.64 9.37
C ASP A 254 16.35 -16.41 8.66
N ALA A 255 15.73 -15.82 7.64
CA ALA A 255 14.73 -16.51 6.81
C ALA A 255 15.31 -17.76 6.12
N GLU A 256 16.53 -17.68 5.57
CA GLU A 256 17.20 -18.84 4.98
C GLU A 256 17.49 -19.93 6.02
N ARG A 257 17.81 -19.56 7.28
CA ARG A 257 17.99 -20.51 8.38
C ARG A 257 16.66 -21.18 8.77
N GLU A 258 15.58 -20.41 8.90
CA GLU A 258 14.25 -20.93 9.20
C GLU A 258 13.75 -21.90 8.12
N VAL A 259 13.96 -21.57 6.84
CA VAL A 259 13.61 -22.48 5.73
C VAL A 259 14.42 -23.78 5.79
N ARG A 260 15.72 -23.71 6.11
CA ARG A 260 16.55 -24.92 6.29
C ARG A 260 16.04 -25.78 7.44
N GLU A 261 15.70 -25.16 8.57
CA GLU A 261 15.14 -25.85 9.73
C GLU A 261 13.77 -26.49 9.42
N MET A 262 12.90 -25.78 8.71
CA MET A 262 11.61 -26.31 8.26
C MET A 262 11.79 -27.49 7.31
N ASN A 263 12.69 -27.39 6.33
CA ASN A 263 12.96 -28.49 5.40
C ASN A 263 13.53 -29.72 6.12
N ALA A 264 14.40 -29.52 7.12
CA ALA A 264 14.90 -30.61 7.96
C ALA A 264 13.76 -31.30 8.73
N ARG A 265 12.86 -30.53 9.35
CA ARG A 265 11.67 -31.08 10.01
C ARG A 265 10.76 -31.85 9.06
N VAL A 266 10.55 -31.35 7.84
CA VAL A 266 9.76 -32.06 6.82
C VAL A 266 10.41 -33.39 6.47
N LEU A 267 11.74 -33.43 6.27
CA LEU A 267 12.46 -34.66 5.99
C LEU A 267 12.35 -35.66 7.14
N GLU A 268 12.47 -35.21 8.39
CA GLU A 268 12.25 -36.05 9.58
C GLU A 268 10.80 -36.60 9.63
N PHE A 269 9.81 -35.78 9.27
CA PHE A 269 8.42 -36.23 9.19
C PHE A 269 8.18 -37.23 8.05
N GLU A 270 8.80 -37.06 6.90
CA GLU A 270 8.75 -38.01 5.80
C GLU A 270 9.42 -39.35 6.17
N GLU A 271 10.57 -39.29 6.86
CA GLU A 271 11.24 -40.50 7.36
C GLU A 271 10.37 -41.24 8.39
N THR A 272 9.76 -40.53 9.34
CA THR A 272 8.86 -41.18 10.32
C THR A 272 7.59 -41.72 9.66
N LEU A 273 7.06 -41.04 8.63
CA LEU A 273 5.91 -41.51 7.88
C LEU A 273 6.23 -42.77 7.07
N THR A 274 7.38 -42.81 6.38
CA THR A 274 7.82 -43.99 5.62
C THR A 274 8.10 -45.17 6.53
N ARG A 275 8.78 -44.98 7.67
CA ARG A 275 8.93 -46.04 8.69
C ARG A 275 7.58 -46.57 9.17
N ARG A 276 6.63 -45.69 9.49
CA ARG A 276 5.28 -46.10 9.92
C ARG A 276 4.50 -46.81 8.80
N GLN A 277 4.68 -46.40 7.54
CA GLN A 277 4.08 -47.07 6.39
C GLN A 277 4.68 -48.47 6.19
N ASP A 278 6.00 -48.61 6.28
CA ASP A 278 6.69 -49.89 6.17
C ASP A 278 6.30 -50.84 7.31
N ASP A 279 6.25 -50.34 8.55
CA ASP A 279 5.78 -51.11 9.71
C ASP A 279 4.33 -51.58 9.50
N ALA A 280 3.44 -50.70 9.06
CA ALA A 280 2.04 -51.04 8.77
C ALA A 280 1.90 -52.04 7.60
N GLN A 281 2.73 -51.91 6.56
CA GLN A 281 2.77 -52.87 5.45
C GLN A 281 3.28 -54.24 5.90
N GLN A 282 4.29 -54.29 6.77
CA GLN A 282 4.80 -55.53 7.34
C GLN A 282 3.75 -56.20 8.23
N GLU A 283 3.09 -55.44 9.12
CA GLU A 283 1.99 -55.95 9.93
C GLU A 283 0.84 -56.47 9.05
N PHE A 284 0.49 -55.75 7.99
CA PHE A 284 -0.52 -56.20 7.03
C PHE A 284 -0.12 -57.50 6.33
N LEU A 285 1.13 -57.63 5.86
CA LEU A 285 1.63 -58.87 5.24
C LEU A 285 1.67 -60.04 6.23
N LEU A 286 2.07 -59.81 7.49
CA LEU A 286 2.05 -60.83 8.53
C LEU A 286 0.62 -61.30 8.81
N LEU A 287 -0.32 -60.38 9.00
CA LEU A 287 -1.72 -60.71 9.21
C LEU A 287 -2.33 -61.40 7.99
N HIS A 288 -1.98 -60.95 6.78
CA HIS A 288 -2.41 -61.58 5.53
C HIS A 288 -1.89 -63.01 5.42
N ASN A 289 -0.59 -63.24 5.64
CA ASN A 289 -0.01 -64.59 5.64
C ASN A 289 -0.61 -65.49 6.73
N GLN A 290 -0.88 -64.95 7.93
CA GLN A 290 -1.58 -65.67 8.99
C GLN A 290 -3.01 -66.04 8.58
N ALA A 291 -3.73 -65.13 7.94
CA ALA A 291 -5.07 -65.36 7.43
C ALA A 291 -5.09 -66.38 6.28
N VAL A 292 -4.12 -66.32 5.36
CA VAL A 292 -3.93 -67.32 4.28
C VAL A 292 -3.62 -68.68 4.88
N ALA A 293 -2.65 -68.78 5.79
CA ALA A 293 -2.32 -70.04 6.46
C ALA A 293 -3.49 -70.60 7.28
N HIS A 294 -4.34 -69.74 7.85
CA HIS A 294 -5.58 -70.15 8.51
C HIS A 294 -6.62 -70.64 7.51
N ALA A 295 -6.80 -69.95 6.39
CA ALA A 295 -7.69 -70.38 5.30
C ALA A 295 -7.21 -71.72 4.70
N GLU A 296 -5.91 -71.86 4.40
CA GLU A 296 -5.30 -73.10 3.92
C GLU A 296 -5.51 -74.26 4.89
N ARG A 297 -5.33 -74.04 6.20
CA ARG A 297 -5.63 -75.04 7.22
C ARG A 297 -7.10 -75.46 7.19
N ILE A 298 -8.04 -74.51 7.15
CA ILE A 298 -9.48 -74.82 7.05
C ILE A 298 -9.77 -75.60 5.76
N THR A 299 -9.21 -75.20 4.62
CA THR A 299 -9.43 -75.91 3.35
C THR A 299 -8.82 -77.30 3.35
N THR A 300 -7.66 -77.49 3.98
CA THR A 300 -7.00 -78.79 4.09
C THR A 300 -7.81 -79.72 5.00
N ASP A 301 -8.23 -79.24 6.17
CA ASP A 301 -9.08 -79.98 7.10
C ASP A 301 -10.44 -80.35 6.47
N ALA A 302 -11.08 -79.40 5.76
CA ALA A 302 -12.29 -79.67 5.00
C ALA A 302 -12.06 -80.72 3.89
N ASN A 303 -10.95 -80.63 3.14
CA ASN A 303 -10.60 -81.62 2.12
C ASN A 303 -10.31 -83.00 2.72
N GLU A 304 -9.66 -83.06 3.88
CA GLU A 304 -9.38 -84.30 4.61
C GLU A 304 -10.67 -84.93 5.15
N GLN A 305 -11.60 -84.12 5.67
CA GLN A 305 -12.93 -84.57 6.06
C GLN A 305 -13.73 -85.09 4.86
N VAL A 306 -13.65 -84.42 3.70
CA VAL A 306 -14.25 -84.89 2.44
C VAL A 306 -13.61 -86.21 1.98
N ALA A 307 -12.28 -86.33 2.05
CA ALA A 307 -11.58 -87.57 1.69
C ALA A 307 -11.93 -88.73 2.64
N ALA A 308 -11.94 -88.49 3.95
CA ALA A 308 -12.31 -89.47 4.97
C ALA A 308 -13.75 -89.94 4.83
N SER A 309 -14.68 -89.02 4.52
CA SER A 309 -16.08 -89.36 4.24
C SER A 309 -16.23 -90.16 2.94
N LEU A 310 -15.49 -89.83 1.88
CA LEU A 310 -15.44 -90.63 0.64
C LEU A 310 -14.88 -92.04 0.89
N ASP A 311 -13.80 -92.18 1.65
CA ASP A 311 -13.22 -93.49 1.98
C ASP A 311 -14.10 -94.31 2.92
N HIS A 312 -14.83 -93.65 3.83
CA HIS A 312 -15.87 -94.30 4.62
C HIS A 312 -17.00 -94.82 3.71
N ALA A 313 -17.48 -94.00 2.77
CA ALA A 313 -18.48 -94.40 1.78
C ALA A 313 -17.99 -95.58 0.92
N LYS A 314 -16.74 -95.56 0.43
CA LYS A 314 -16.13 -96.68 -0.31
C LYS A 314 -16.05 -97.95 0.52
N ARG A 315 -15.64 -97.86 1.80
CA ARG A 315 -15.59 -99.03 2.70
C ARG A 315 -16.97 -99.63 2.95
N ILE A 316 -18.00 -98.78 3.11
CA ILE A 316 -19.38 -99.25 3.22
C ILE A 316 -19.82 -99.91 1.92
N SER A 317 -19.54 -99.29 0.77
CA SER A 317 -19.85 -99.87 -0.54
C SER A 317 -19.18 -101.23 -0.75
N ALA A 318 -17.88 -101.34 -0.46
CA ALA A 318 -17.15 -102.61 -0.57
C ALA A 318 -17.72 -103.68 0.38
N LYS A 319 -18.04 -103.32 1.64
CA LYS A 319 -18.75 -104.22 2.56
C LYS A 319 -20.10 -104.64 2.00
N ALA A 320 -20.87 -103.71 1.43
CA ALA A 320 -22.16 -104.00 0.81
C ALA A 320 -22.01 -104.97 -0.37
N ASP A 321 -21.02 -104.77 -1.25
CA ASP A 321 -20.71 -105.67 -2.36
C ASP A 321 -20.29 -107.07 -1.87
N ASP A 322 -19.47 -107.14 -0.81
CA ASP A 322 -19.06 -108.40 -0.19
C ASP A 322 -20.25 -109.13 0.45
N TYR A 323 -21.12 -108.41 1.16
CA TYR A 323 -22.38 -108.97 1.66
C TYR A 323 -23.26 -109.46 0.51
N GLU A 324 -23.36 -108.72 -0.58
CA GLU A 324 -24.14 -109.12 -1.75
C GLU A 324 -23.56 -110.39 -2.41
N ARG A 325 -22.23 -110.51 -2.52
CA ARG A 325 -21.56 -111.73 -3.00
C ARG A 325 -21.75 -112.91 -2.06
N LEU A 326 -21.58 -112.71 -0.75
CA LEU A 326 -21.83 -113.73 0.26
C LEU A 326 -23.28 -114.23 0.15
N MET A 327 -24.25 -113.32 0.11
CA MET A 327 -25.67 -113.66 -0.01
C MET A 327 -25.99 -114.39 -1.32
N ARG A 328 -25.40 -113.99 -2.46
CA ARG A 328 -25.52 -114.77 -3.71
C ARG A 328 -24.94 -116.18 -3.59
N SER A 329 -23.76 -116.31 -2.99
CA SER A 329 -23.11 -117.62 -2.82
C SER A 329 -23.90 -118.52 -1.85
N GLN A 330 -24.43 -117.95 -0.77
CA GLN A 330 -25.28 -118.64 0.19
C GLN A 330 -26.60 -119.06 -0.45
N ALA A 331 -27.22 -118.19 -1.26
CA ALA A 331 -28.41 -118.53 -2.03
C ALA A 331 -28.13 -119.68 -3.01
N GLN A 332 -27.01 -119.65 -3.74
CA GLN A 332 -26.59 -120.75 -4.63
C GLN A 332 -26.31 -122.05 -3.87
N ALA A 333 -25.72 -121.98 -2.68
CA ALA A 333 -25.46 -123.15 -1.84
C ALA A 333 -26.77 -123.77 -1.28
N ILE A 334 -27.71 -122.94 -0.82
CA ILE A 334 -29.04 -123.39 -0.40
C ILE A 334 -29.78 -124.03 -1.58
N GLU A 335 -29.70 -123.45 -2.77
CA GLU A 335 -30.29 -124.01 -3.98
C GLU A 335 -29.67 -125.37 -4.35
N ALA A 336 -28.34 -125.51 -4.27
CA ALA A 336 -27.65 -126.77 -4.51
C ALA A 336 -28.00 -127.85 -3.46
N ASP A 337 -28.05 -127.51 -2.17
CA ASP A 337 -28.46 -128.43 -1.10
C ASP A 337 -29.92 -128.88 -1.29
N ALA A 338 -30.82 -127.95 -1.64
CA ALA A 338 -32.21 -128.27 -1.96
C ALA A 338 -32.31 -129.26 -3.15
N GLN A 339 -31.48 -129.09 -4.19
CA GLN A 339 -31.42 -130.02 -5.32
C GLN A 339 -30.90 -131.41 -4.92
N VAL A 340 -29.89 -131.49 -4.04
CA VAL A 340 -29.37 -132.77 -3.53
C VAL A 340 -30.43 -133.50 -2.70
N ARG A 341 -31.07 -132.81 -1.74
CA ARG A 341 -32.16 -133.41 -0.94
C ARG A 341 -33.33 -133.87 -1.81
N ALA A 342 -33.68 -133.09 -2.84
CA ALA A 342 -34.71 -133.50 -3.80
C ALA A 342 -34.30 -134.79 -4.55
N ARG A 343 -33.05 -134.91 -4.99
CA ARG A 343 -32.53 -136.14 -5.64
C ARG A 343 -32.50 -137.34 -4.69
N GLU A 344 -32.02 -137.17 -3.47
CA GLU A 344 -32.02 -138.24 -2.46
C GLU A 344 -33.43 -138.75 -2.14
N THR A 345 -34.42 -137.85 -2.11
CA THR A 345 -35.82 -138.22 -1.87
C THR A 345 -36.39 -139.01 -3.04
N LEU A 346 -36.04 -138.64 -4.28
CA LEU A 346 -36.39 -139.40 -5.48
C LEU A 346 -35.72 -140.79 -5.50
N ASP A 347 -34.45 -140.89 -5.12
CA ASP A 347 -33.72 -142.16 -5.10
C ASP A 347 -34.21 -143.08 -3.97
N ARG A 348 -34.48 -142.56 -2.77
CA ARG A 348 -35.18 -143.33 -1.71
C ARG A 348 -36.53 -143.85 -2.18
N SER A 349 -37.28 -143.05 -2.93
CA SER A 349 -38.57 -143.47 -3.50
C SER A 349 -38.39 -144.57 -4.55
N ARG A 350 -37.35 -144.49 -5.40
CA ARG A 350 -37.01 -145.54 -6.38
C ARG A 350 -36.60 -146.84 -5.71
N VAL A 351 -35.73 -146.79 -4.70
CA VAL A 351 -35.29 -147.99 -3.95
C VAL A 351 -36.49 -148.63 -3.25
N LYS A 352 -37.38 -147.83 -2.64
CA LYS A 352 -38.62 -148.34 -2.04
C LYS A 352 -39.53 -148.99 -3.07
N ALA A 353 -39.68 -148.40 -4.25
CA ALA A 353 -40.43 -148.98 -5.37
C ALA A 353 -39.81 -150.31 -5.86
N GLN A 354 -38.49 -150.37 -6.05
CA GLN A 354 -37.77 -151.60 -6.41
C GLN A 354 -37.92 -152.69 -5.36
N LYS A 355 -37.86 -152.33 -4.06
CA LYS A 355 -38.06 -153.27 -2.97
C LYS A 355 -39.45 -153.88 -3.01
N ILE A 356 -40.49 -153.05 -3.19
CA ILE A 356 -41.88 -153.52 -3.35
C ILE A 356 -42.00 -154.48 -4.53
N VAL A 357 -41.43 -154.13 -5.70
CA VAL A 357 -41.41 -155.00 -6.88
C VAL A 357 -40.72 -156.33 -6.56
N SER A 358 -39.54 -156.34 -5.93
CA SER A 358 -38.83 -157.57 -5.58
C SER A 358 -39.60 -158.47 -4.61
N THR A 359 -40.29 -157.90 -3.61
CA THR A 359 -41.14 -158.67 -2.69
C THR A 359 -42.37 -159.26 -3.40
N VAL A 360 -42.97 -158.52 -4.34
CA VAL A 360 -44.11 -159.02 -5.13
C VAL A 360 -43.66 -160.13 -6.08
N THR A 361 -42.50 -160.00 -6.73
CA THR A 361 -41.93 -161.05 -7.59
C THR A 361 -41.51 -162.29 -6.78
N GLY A 362 -40.93 -162.10 -5.59
CA GLY A 362 -40.60 -163.19 -4.68
C GLY A 362 -41.84 -163.96 -4.24
N HIS A 363 -42.86 -163.26 -3.75
CA HIS A 363 -44.11 -163.89 -3.31
C HIS A 363 -44.82 -164.64 -4.43
N THR A 364 -44.86 -164.08 -5.65
CA THR A 364 -45.45 -164.78 -6.80
C THR A 364 -44.66 -166.03 -7.22
N THR A 365 -43.33 -166.04 -7.05
CA THR A 365 -42.49 -167.21 -7.34
C THR A 365 -42.66 -168.31 -6.29
N ASP A 366 -42.77 -167.94 -5.01
CA ASP A 366 -43.02 -168.88 -3.90
C ASP A 366 -44.41 -169.51 -3.99
N VAL A 367 -45.44 -168.73 -4.34
CA VAL A 367 -46.79 -169.25 -4.61
C VAL A 367 -46.78 -170.21 -5.80
N LEU A 368 -45.96 -169.96 -6.83
CA LEU A 368 -45.79 -170.88 -7.95
C LEU A 368 -45.13 -172.21 -7.52
N ARG A 369 -44.09 -172.13 -6.68
CA ARG A 369 -43.40 -173.30 -6.11
C ARG A 369 -44.29 -174.12 -5.19
N ASP A 370 -45.05 -173.48 -4.31
CA ASP A 370 -45.99 -174.16 -3.40
C ASP A 370 -47.11 -174.87 -4.18
N ALA A 371 -47.58 -174.26 -5.28
CA ALA A 371 -48.50 -174.91 -6.21
C ALA A 371 -47.85 -176.14 -6.90
N GLU A 372 -46.60 -176.03 -7.36
CA GLU A 372 -45.86 -177.16 -7.96
C GLU A 372 -45.60 -178.30 -6.96
N ASP A 373 -45.22 -177.97 -5.72
CA ASP A 373 -44.99 -178.94 -4.63
C ASP A 373 -46.30 -179.66 -4.26
N ARG A 374 -47.43 -178.95 -4.15
CA ARG A 374 -48.76 -179.59 -4.02
C ARG A 374 -49.06 -180.56 -5.17
N THR A 375 -48.71 -180.22 -6.42
CA THR A 375 -48.92 -181.17 -7.54
C THR A 375 -48.00 -182.39 -7.48
N ARG A 376 -46.77 -182.25 -6.95
CA ARG A 376 -45.86 -183.37 -6.71
C ARG A 376 -46.37 -184.26 -5.58
N GLN A 377 -46.89 -183.68 -4.52
CA GLN A 377 -47.45 -184.39 -3.37
C GLN A 377 -48.73 -185.17 -3.73
N LEU A 378 -49.62 -184.61 -4.56
CA LEU A 378 -50.81 -185.31 -5.06
C LEU A 378 -50.46 -186.50 -5.99
N ARG A 379 -49.39 -186.40 -6.81
CA ARG A 379 -48.90 -187.53 -7.62
C ARG A 379 -48.32 -188.66 -6.77
N TRP A 380 -47.57 -188.30 -5.73
CA TRP A 380 -46.99 -189.27 -4.80
C TRP A 380 -48.06 -190.01 -4.00
N GLN A 381 -49.10 -189.31 -3.55
CA GLN A 381 -50.27 -189.91 -2.89
C GLN A 381 -51.06 -190.86 -3.82
N GLN A 382 -51.15 -190.56 -5.12
CA GLN A 382 -51.78 -191.45 -6.10
C GLN A 382 -51.04 -192.79 -6.29
N GLN A 383 -49.70 -192.78 -6.22
CA GLN A 383 -48.89 -194.01 -6.31
C GLN A 383 -49.00 -194.88 -5.06
N GLN A 384 -49.08 -194.27 -3.87
CA GLN A 384 -49.31 -195.00 -2.62
C GLN A 384 -50.71 -195.64 -2.56
N LEU A 385 -51.76 -194.95 -3.05
CA LEU A 385 -53.11 -195.52 -3.09
C LEU A 385 -53.23 -196.73 -4.03
N ASN A 386 -52.53 -196.77 -5.16
CA ASN A 386 -52.53 -197.93 -6.06
C ASN A 386 -51.80 -199.15 -5.48
N SER A 387 -50.71 -198.92 -4.74
CA SER A 387 -49.96 -199.99 -4.07
C SER A 387 -50.74 -200.57 -2.90
N PHE A 388 -51.44 -199.73 -2.14
CA PHE A 388 -52.20 -200.18 -0.98
C PHE A 388 -53.52 -200.87 -1.37
N MET A 389 -54.16 -200.45 -2.47
CA MET A 389 -55.38 -201.11 -2.99
C MET A 389 -55.13 -202.49 -3.61
N ALA A 390 -53.87 -202.90 -3.82
CA ALA A 390 -53.50 -204.26 -4.21
C ALA A 390 -53.32 -205.19 -3.00
N GLU A 391 -52.88 -204.66 -1.86
CA GLU A 391 -52.60 -205.45 -0.65
C GLU A 391 -53.85 -205.67 0.22
N VAL A 392 -54.82 -204.76 0.16
CA VAL A 392 -56.08 -204.87 0.93
C VAL A 392 -57.17 -205.68 0.19
N ARG A 393 -56.92 -206.16 -1.04
CA ARG A 393 -57.83 -207.08 -1.77
C ARG A 393 -57.72 -208.55 -1.32
N GLU A 394 -56.72 -208.92 -0.51
CA GLU A 394 -56.50 -210.33 -0.14
C GLU A 394 -56.88 -210.71 1.29
N LEU A 395 -57.00 -209.79 2.25
CA LEU A 395 -57.33 -210.22 3.61
C LEU A 395 -58.35 -209.32 4.29
N ILE A 396 -59.60 -209.75 4.12
CA ILE A 396 -60.67 -209.65 5.11
C ILE A 396 -61.20 -208.21 5.23
N ARG A 397 -62.23 -207.86 4.45
CA ARG A 397 -63.65 -208.08 4.79
C ARG A 397 -64.05 -207.28 6.03
N PRO A 398 -65.28 -206.77 6.07
CA PRO A 398 -65.98 -205.88 5.14
C PRO A 398 -66.44 -204.65 5.93
N ASP A 399 -67.35 -203.88 5.34
CA ASP A 399 -68.17 -202.86 6.02
C ASP A 399 -67.36 -201.63 6.47
N GLY A 400 -67.58 -200.47 5.89
CA GLY A 400 -68.88 -199.92 5.63
C GLY A 400 -69.04 -198.65 6.48
N VAL A 401 -69.81 -197.74 5.89
CA VAL A 401 -70.65 -196.74 6.53
C VAL A 401 -70.05 -195.55 7.28
N LEU A 402 -70.54 -194.36 6.82
CA LEU A 402 -70.90 -193.16 7.59
C LEU A 402 -69.71 -192.30 8.06
N SER A 403 -69.69 -190.97 8.05
CA SER A 403 -70.71 -189.89 7.98
C SER A 403 -69.91 -188.60 7.66
N ALA A 404 -70.43 -187.67 6.85
CA ALA A 404 -71.24 -186.52 7.26
C ALA A 404 -70.45 -185.30 7.78
N ASP A 405 -70.97 -184.15 7.37
CA ASP A 405 -70.98 -182.86 8.07
C ASP A 405 -69.70 -182.02 8.13
N LEU A 406 -69.72 -180.69 8.12
CA LEU A 406 -70.68 -179.56 7.97
C LEU A 406 -69.75 -178.31 7.91
N ALA A 407 -70.06 -177.24 7.18
CA ALA A 407 -70.61 -175.97 7.70
C ALA A 407 -69.66 -175.22 8.68
N ASP A 408 -69.54 -173.91 8.79
CA ASP A 408 -70.48 -172.77 8.71
C ASP A 408 -69.61 -171.49 8.91
N GLU A 409 -69.92 -170.32 8.32
CA GLU A 409 -70.50 -169.10 8.97
C GLU A 409 -69.57 -168.43 10.03
N GLU A 410 -69.57 -167.15 10.38
CA GLU A 410 -70.34 -165.90 10.20
C GLU A 410 -69.45 -164.81 10.91
N ASP A 411 -69.29 -163.58 10.41
CA ASP A 411 -70.01 -162.32 10.73
C ASP A 411 -69.56 -161.47 11.95
N ALA A 412 -69.85 -160.17 11.84
CA ALA A 412 -69.99 -159.12 12.87
C ALA A 412 -68.74 -158.50 13.56
N ASP A 413 -68.67 -157.23 14.02
CA ASP A 413 -69.40 -155.97 13.82
C ASP A 413 -68.73 -154.86 14.70
N VAL A 414 -68.89 -153.58 14.32
CA VAL A 414 -69.15 -152.39 15.17
C VAL A 414 -68.10 -151.66 16.08
N LYS A 415 -68.13 -150.31 15.90
CA LYS A 415 -67.83 -149.14 16.78
C LYS A 415 -66.37 -148.67 16.99
N GLY A 416 -66.06 -147.37 16.99
CA GLY A 416 -66.89 -146.16 16.87
C GLY A 416 -66.06 -144.87 17.12
N ASP A 417 -66.66 -143.72 16.75
CA ASP A 417 -66.51 -142.35 17.30
C ASP A 417 -65.12 -141.70 17.33
N ALA A 418 -64.92 -140.38 17.24
CA ALA A 418 -65.75 -139.17 17.15
C ALA A 418 -64.72 -138.04 16.83
N ASP A 419 -64.96 -137.11 15.90
CA ASP A 419 -65.78 -135.89 16.01
C ASP A 419 -65.02 -134.66 16.55
N THR A 420 -65.41 -133.48 16.01
CA THR A 420 -65.29 -132.09 16.54
C THR A 420 -63.89 -131.50 16.81
N ASP A 421 -63.61 -130.19 16.79
CA ASP A 421 -64.33 -128.91 16.58
C ASP A 421 -63.20 -127.86 16.32
N VAL A 422 -63.36 -126.80 15.50
CA VAL A 422 -63.84 -125.44 15.84
C VAL A 422 -63.00 -124.69 16.91
N VAL A 423 -62.93 -123.35 16.72
CA VAL A 423 -62.51 -122.24 17.60
C VAL A 423 -61.22 -121.55 17.08
N VAL A 424 -61.26 -120.34 16.48
CA VAL A 424 -61.61 -118.99 17.02
C VAL A 424 -60.56 -118.55 18.05
N GLU A 425 -59.85 -117.42 17.89
CA GLU A 425 -60.10 -116.07 18.46
C GLU A 425 -58.78 -115.29 18.22
N GLU A 426 -58.81 -114.02 17.79
CA GLU A 426 -58.54 -112.82 18.65
C GLU A 426 -57.17 -112.82 19.33
N THR A 427 -56.45 -111.72 19.55
CA THR A 427 -56.60 -110.26 19.51
C THR A 427 -55.16 -109.74 19.61
N ASP A 428 -54.79 -108.66 18.94
CA ASP A 428 -54.90 -107.28 19.43
C ASP A 428 -54.10 -107.00 20.72
N ASP A 429 -53.11 -106.11 20.56
CA ASP A 429 -52.54 -105.14 21.52
C ASP A 429 -51.39 -104.49 20.72
N VAL A 430 -51.44 -103.26 20.21
CA VAL A 430 -51.86 -101.97 20.77
C VAL A 430 -51.34 -101.76 22.20
N LYS A 431 -50.19 -101.10 22.32
CA LYS A 431 -50.12 -99.70 22.79
C LYS A 431 -48.68 -99.20 22.87
N ASP A 432 -48.57 -97.95 22.41
CA ASP A 432 -47.58 -96.89 22.72
C ASP A 432 -46.13 -97.02 22.23
#